data_AF-A0AAJ3TMQ6-F1
#
_entry.id   AF-A0AAJ3TMQ6-F1
#
_cell.length_a   1.000
_cell.length_b   1.000
_cell.length_c   1.000
_cell.angle_alpha   90.00
_cell.angle_beta   90.00
_cell.angle_gamma   90.00
#
_symmetry.space_group_name_H-M   'P 1'
#
loop_
_entity.id
_entity.type
_entity.pdbx_description
1 polymer ?
#
loop_
_entity_poly.entity_id
_entity_poly.type
_entity_poly.pdbx_seq_one_letter_code
_entity_poly.pdbx_strand_id
1 'polypeptide(L)'
;MTAVLCRLFGIQHIEIAEDLTSDTFLKASEYWALYGIPENPSAWLYTVAKNKAKDYYKHTSIAEEKLQEIFRTARSEVVQETEAIGQYITDSQLAMIFAVCDPAIPTESQICLALQVLCGFSIAEIADALLSKPETIKKRLTRARENLRNTNFQIILLSETEIKSRLNTVLKTLYLLFSEGYFSKSNQYYIRKELCLEAIRLSLILTEATLTNTPQANALLALMCFQSSRLEARTDPYGKMILFDKQDTSLWDQSLIDKGNYYLVKACTGNEVSKYHLEAAIAYWHTTIGNEKKWSQILELYNQLVCIENSPVTALNRLYAFSRVYGKEKALEELLKGEKTESSYYYELLGFLHSDTEISKAIHYYSEAIKLVKSGAEKQHIQEEIERLKGILD
;
A
#
# COMPACT_ATOMS: atom_id res chain seq x y z
N MET A 1 8.43 -14.73 -4.65
CA MET A 1 8.98 -16.10 -4.48
C MET A 1 8.19 -16.90 -3.45
N THR A 2 7.96 -16.39 -2.24
CA THR A 2 7.13 -17.05 -1.21
C THR A 2 5.77 -17.53 -1.75
N ALA A 3 5.07 -16.69 -2.53
CA ALA A 3 3.79 -17.07 -3.13
C ALA A 3 3.85 -18.25 -4.09
N VAL A 4 4.93 -18.32 -4.88
CA VAL A 4 5.19 -19.44 -5.79
C VAL A 4 5.46 -20.71 -5.00
N LEU A 5 6.28 -20.63 -3.94
CA LEU A 5 6.56 -21.79 -3.08
C LEU A 5 5.30 -22.24 -2.34
N CYS A 6 4.47 -21.33 -1.82
CA CYS A 6 3.20 -21.69 -1.19
C CYS A 6 2.25 -22.41 -2.17
N ARG A 7 2.31 -22.11 -3.47
CA ARG A 7 1.58 -22.88 -4.50
C ARG A 7 2.05 -24.34 -4.57
N LEU A 8 3.35 -24.60 -4.36
CA LEU A 8 3.92 -25.94 -4.37
C LEU A 8 3.69 -26.69 -3.04
N PHE A 9 3.82 -26.00 -1.90
CA PHE A 9 3.73 -26.62 -0.57
C PHE A 9 2.30 -26.66 -0.01
N GLY A 10 1.43 -25.76 -0.44
CA GLY A 10 0.20 -25.41 0.26
C GLY A 10 0.42 -24.25 1.24
N ILE A 11 -0.63 -23.47 1.49
CA ILE A 11 -0.55 -22.25 2.30
C ILE A 11 -0.27 -22.53 3.78
N GLN A 12 -0.63 -23.73 4.25
CA GLN A 12 -0.39 -24.16 5.64
C GLN A 12 1.11 -24.26 5.98
N HIS A 13 1.97 -24.30 4.96
CA HIS A 13 3.43 -24.36 5.08
C HIS A 13 4.10 -23.03 4.71
N ILE A 14 3.40 -21.91 4.90
CA ILE A 14 3.87 -20.55 4.60
C ILE A 14 5.23 -20.23 5.21
N GLU A 15 5.49 -20.66 6.45
CA GLU A 15 6.76 -20.42 7.14
C GLU A 15 7.91 -21.17 6.47
N ILE A 16 7.67 -22.40 6.03
CA ILE A 16 8.67 -23.17 5.27
C ILE A 16 8.97 -22.46 3.94
N ALA A 17 7.94 -21.92 3.28
CA ALA A 17 8.13 -21.14 2.07
C ALA A 17 8.91 -19.83 2.32
N GLU A 18 8.70 -19.15 3.45
CA GLU A 18 9.46 -17.96 3.87
C GLU A 18 10.93 -18.32 4.17
N ASP A 19 11.17 -19.41 4.88
CA ASP A 19 12.52 -19.90 5.20
C ASP A 19 13.29 -20.26 3.93
N LEU A 20 12.70 -21.07 3.05
CA LEU A 20 13.31 -21.45 1.77
C LEU A 20 13.54 -20.25 0.85
N THR A 21 12.68 -19.23 0.93
CA THR A 21 12.85 -17.98 0.21
C THR A 21 14.07 -17.22 0.71
N SER A 22 14.20 -17.08 2.04
CA SER A 22 15.33 -16.41 2.69
C SER A 22 16.65 -17.10 2.38
N ASP A 23 16.65 -18.42 2.47
CA ASP A 23 17.76 -19.31 2.10
C ASP A 23 18.19 -19.15 0.63
N THR A 24 17.22 -18.96 -0.26
CA THR A 24 17.48 -18.77 -1.69
C THR A 24 18.15 -17.43 -1.93
N PHE A 25 17.69 -16.36 -1.27
CA PHE A 25 18.31 -15.04 -1.37
C PHE A 25 19.69 -14.99 -0.70
N LEU A 26 19.89 -15.69 0.41
CA LEU A 26 21.21 -15.84 1.03
C LEU A 26 22.21 -16.46 0.04
N LYS A 27 21.82 -17.59 -0.58
CA LYS A 27 22.64 -18.23 -1.61
C LYS A 27 22.86 -17.35 -2.84
N ALA A 28 21.87 -16.55 -3.23
CA ALA A 28 22.01 -15.59 -4.31
C ALA A 28 23.07 -14.53 -3.98
N SER A 29 23.03 -13.97 -2.77
CA SER A 29 23.99 -12.97 -2.31
C SER A 29 25.43 -13.51 -2.34
N GLU A 30 25.65 -14.72 -1.83
CA GLU A 30 26.96 -15.39 -1.85
C GLU A 30 27.43 -15.69 -3.28
N TYR A 31 26.54 -16.23 -4.12
CA TYR A 31 26.88 -16.62 -5.48
C TYR A 31 27.14 -15.41 -6.38
N TRP A 32 26.31 -14.37 -6.31
CA TRP A 32 26.45 -13.18 -7.15
C TRP A 32 27.67 -12.35 -6.74
N ALA A 33 28.06 -12.36 -5.47
CA ALA A 33 29.30 -11.71 -5.02
C ALA A 33 30.55 -12.35 -5.65
N LEU A 34 30.54 -13.66 -5.90
CA LEU A 34 31.68 -14.40 -6.44
C LEU A 34 31.69 -14.48 -7.97
N TYR A 35 30.52 -14.68 -8.58
CA TYR A 35 30.38 -15.01 -10.01
C TYR A 35 29.67 -13.94 -10.83
N GLY A 36 29.25 -12.84 -10.19
CA GLY A 36 28.40 -11.82 -10.81
C GLY A 36 26.93 -12.23 -10.88
N ILE A 37 26.09 -11.26 -11.26
CA ILE A 37 24.65 -11.47 -11.43
C ILE A 37 24.41 -12.27 -12.72
N PRO A 38 23.71 -13.42 -12.68
CA PRO A 38 23.37 -14.20 -13.86
C PRO A 38 22.54 -13.40 -14.88
N GLU A 39 22.58 -13.79 -16.16
CA GLU A 39 21.81 -13.12 -17.22
C GLU A 39 20.29 -13.10 -16.96
N ASN A 40 19.76 -14.14 -16.31
CA ASN A 40 18.36 -14.19 -15.87
C ASN A 40 18.29 -14.49 -14.35
N PRO A 41 18.35 -13.44 -13.50
CA PRO A 41 18.33 -13.60 -12.05
C PRO A 41 17.05 -14.26 -11.55
N SER A 42 15.90 -13.90 -12.14
CA SER A 42 14.58 -14.43 -11.75
C SER A 42 14.46 -15.93 -11.98
N ALA A 43 14.87 -16.42 -13.17
CA ALA A 43 14.87 -17.85 -13.49
C ALA A 43 15.85 -18.63 -12.61
N TRP A 44 17.01 -18.04 -12.31
CA TRP A 44 18.00 -18.63 -11.40
C TRP A 44 17.43 -18.77 -9.99
N LEU A 45 16.86 -17.71 -9.43
CA LEU A 45 16.24 -17.71 -8.10
C LEU A 45 15.11 -18.75 -8.02
N TYR A 46 14.25 -18.82 -9.03
CA TYR A 46 13.20 -19.83 -9.11
C TYR A 46 13.75 -21.25 -9.10
N THR A 47 14.80 -21.51 -9.89
CA THR A 47 15.44 -22.82 -9.98
C THR A 47 16.05 -23.22 -8.63
N VAL A 48 16.73 -22.30 -7.96
CA VAL A 48 17.31 -22.54 -6.64
C VAL A 48 16.23 -22.82 -5.59
N ALA A 49 15.18 -22.00 -5.56
CA ALA A 49 14.06 -22.19 -4.64
C ALA A 49 13.36 -23.54 -4.85
N LYS A 50 13.13 -23.93 -6.11
CA LYS A 50 12.54 -25.23 -6.47
C LYS A 50 13.42 -26.41 -6.03
N ASN A 51 14.73 -26.30 -6.22
CA ASN A 51 15.67 -27.34 -5.78
C ASN A 51 15.71 -27.44 -4.25
N LYS A 52 15.80 -26.31 -3.55
CA LYS A 52 15.72 -26.26 -2.08
C LYS A 52 14.41 -26.84 -1.56
N ALA A 53 13.29 -26.55 -2.22
CA ALA A 53 11.99 -27.11 -1.88
C ALA A 53 11.96 -28.63 -2.03
N LYS A 54 12.50 -29.15 -3.14
CA LYS A 54 12.66 -30.59 -3.37
C LYS A 54 13.54 -31.24 -2.31
N ASP A 55 14.63 -30.60 -1.93
CA ASP A 55 15.55 -31.14 -0.92
C ASP A 55 14.94 -31.11 0.48
N TYR A 56 14.22 -30.04 0.84
CA TYR A 56 13.45 -29.98 2.08
C TYR A 56 12.51 -31.17 2.21
N TYR A 57 11.69 -31.44 1.18
CA TYR A 57 10.77 -32.59 1.17
C TYR A 57 11.47 -33.95 1.31
N LYS A 58 12.62 -34.16 0.65
CA LYS A 58 13.41 -35.38 0.83
C LYS A 58 13.86 -35.58 2.28
N HIS A 59 14.15 -34.49 2.98
CA HIS A 59 14.62 -34.53 4.37
C HIS A 59 13.48 -34.62 5.40
N THR A 60 12.27 -34.14 5.09
CA THR A 60 11.14 -34.13 6.05
C THR A 60 10.17 -35.32 5.90
N SER A 61 10.07 -35.96 4.73
CA SER A 61 9.20 -37.13 4.54
C SER A 61 9.91 -38.46 4.76
N ILE A 62 9.59 -39.08 5.89
CA ILE A 62 9.32 -40.51 6.00
C ILE A 62 8.21 -40.86 4.97
N ALA A 63 8.43 -41.90 4.17
CA ALA A 63 7.57 -42.52 3.14
C ALA A 63 7.38 -41.77 1.79
N GLU A 64 7.88 -42.40 0.73
CA GLU A 64 7.91 -41.99 -0.68
C GLU A 64 6.53 -41.77 -1.35
N GLU A 65 5.42 -42.12 -0.70
CA GLU A 65 4.08 -42.14 -1.31
C GLU A 65 3.47 -40.75 -1.56
N LYS A 66 3.54 -39.81 -0.62
CA LYS A 66 3.04 -38.43 -0.83
C LYS A 66 3.87 -37.64 -1.84
N LEU A 67 5.16 -37.99 -1.96
CA LEU A 67 6.07 -37.39 -2.93
C LEU A 67 5.61 -37.71 -4.36
N GLN A 68 5.19 -38.95 -4.63
CA GLN A 68 4.77 -39.36 -5.97
C GLN A 68 3.44 -38.71 -6.43
N GLU A 69 2.50 -38.42 -5.53
CA GLU A 69 1.27 -37.68 -5.87
C GLU A 69 1.58 -36.23 -6.23
N ILE A 70 2.32 -35.50 -5.38
CA ILE A 70 2.66 -34.08 -5.62
C ILE A 70 3.50 -33.94 -6.90
N PHE A 71 4.45 -34.85 -7.13
CA PHE A 71 5.27 -34.84 -8.36
C PHE A 71 4.49 -35.28 -9.61
N ARG A 72 3.43 -36.10 -9.50
CA ARG A 72 2.55 -36.41 -10.65
C ARG A 72 1.73 -35.19 -11.06
N THR A 73 1.19 -34.45 -10.11
CA THR A 73 0.46 -33.20 -10.36
C THR A 73 1.40 -32.12 -10.92
N ALA A 74 2.55 -31.93 -10.27
CA ALA A 74 3.55 -30.94 -10.69
C ALA A 74 4.30 -31.27 -11.98
N ARG A 75 4.19 -32.48 -12.55
CA ARG A 75 4.81 -32.88 -13.83
C ARG A 75 3.81 -32.84 -14.99
N SER A 76 2.51 -33.01 -14.73
CA SER A 76 1.45 -32.72 -15.72
C SER A 76 1.21 -31.22 -15.90
N GLU A 77 1.42 -30.40 -14.88
CA GLU A 77 1.18 -28.95 -14.94
C GLU A 77 2.31 -28.16 -15.64
N VAL A 78 3.48 -28.74 -15.90
CA VAL A 78 4.61 -28.05 -16.57
C VAL A 78 4.38 -27.85 -18.07
N VAL A 79 3.39 -28.52 -18.67
CA VAL A 79 2.96 -28.28 -20.05
C VAL A 79 1.69 -27.39 -20.12
N GLN A 80 1.10 -27.06 -18.96
CA GLN A 80 -0.01 -26.12 -18.81
C GLN A 80 0.39 -25.00 -17.85
N GLU A 81 1.44 -24.26 -18.19
CA GLU A 81 1.95 -23.12 -17.42
C GLU A 81 0.99 -21.90 -17.49
N THR A 82 -0.33 -22.10 -17.46
CA THR A 82 -1.32 -21.00 -17.54
C THR A 82 -2.66 -21.24 -16.84
N GLU A 83 -3.05 -22.47 -16.44
CA GLU A 83 -4.50 -22.72 -16.20
C GLU A 83 -4.93 -23.20 -14.80
N ALA A 84 -4.03 -23.47 -13.85
CA ALA A 84 -4.46 -24.15 -12.61
C ALA A 84 -4.60 -23.28 -11.34
N ILE A 85 -4.77 -21.96 -11.50
CA ILE A 85 -5.70 -21.07 -10.75
C ILE A 85 -6.59 -20.32 -11.79
N GLY A 86 -6.51 -20.78 -13.04
CA GLY A 86 -6.23 -19.93 -14.20
C GLY A 86 -7.37 -19.85 -15.19
N GLN A 87 -8.59 -19.58 -14.72
CA GLN A 87 -9.56 -18.92 -15.60
C GLN A 87 -9.55 -17.39 -15.44
N TYR A 88 -9.16 -16.85 -14.28
CA TYR A 88 -9.35 -15.41 -14.02
C TYR A 88 -8.14 -14.67 -13.41
N ILE A 89 -7.27 -15.30 -12.60
CA ILE A 89 -6.09 -14.63 -12.00
C ILE A 89 -4.84 -15.50 -12.19
N THR A 90 -3.95 -15.08 -13.09
CA THR A 90 -2.73 -15.84 -13.45
C THR A 90 -1.55 -15.54 -12.50
N ASP A 91 -1.55 -14.37 -11.87
CA ASP A 91 -0.47 -13.90 -11.00
C ASP A 91 -0.43 -14.63 -9.64
N SER A 92 0.74 -15.17 -9.28
CA SER A 92 0.93 -15.96 -8.06
C SER A 92 0.78 -15.15 -6.78
N GLN A 93 1.21 -13.89 -6.78
CA GLN A 93 1.15 -13.04 -5.61
C GLN A 93 -0.30 -12.60 -5.37
N LEU A 94 -0.99 -12.14 -6.40
CA LEU A 94 -2.40 -11.76 -6.30
C LEU A 94 -3.27 -12.95 -5.87
N ALA A 95 -3.07 -14.13 -6.46
CA ALA A 95 -3.78 -15.34 -6.06
C ALA A 95 -3.55 -15.67 -4.58
N MET A 96 -2.33 -15.48 -4.07
CA MET A 96 -2.06 -15.70 -2.64
C MET A 96 -2.67 -14.61 -1.75
N ILE A 97 -2.75 -13.35 -2.20
CA ILE A 97 -3.49 -12.31 -1.45
C ILE A 97 -4.96 -12.73 -1.32
N PHE A 98 -5.59 -13.20 -2.40
CA PHE A 98 -6.96 -13.74 -2.34
C PHE A 98 -7.08 -14.95 -1.42
N ALA A 99 -6.12 -15.87 -1.47
CA ALA A 99 -6.09 -17.05 -0.60
C ALA A 99 -6.07 -16.66 0.88
N VAL A 100 -5.21 -15.71 1.26
CA VAL A 100 -5.06 -15.20 2.63
C VAL A 100 -6.26 -14.36 3.09
N CYS A 101 -6.94 -13.67 2.16
CA CYS A 101 -8.15 -12.89 2.44
C CYS A 101 -9.40 -13.75 2.65
N ASP A 102 -9.28 -14.86 3.38
CA ASP A 102 -10.39 -15.77 3.64
C ASP A 102 -11.36 -15.20 4.70
N PRO A 103 -12.67 -15.10 4.41
CA PRO A 103 -13.68 -14.59 5.36
C PRO A 103 -13.74 -15.33 6.70
N ALA A 104 -13.24 -16.57 6.79
CA ALA A 104 -13.11 -17.30 8.06
C ALA A 104 -12.09 -16.67 9.03
N ILE A 105 -11.18 -15.84 8.53
CA ILE A 105 -10.18 -15.11 9.31
C ILE A 105 -10.68 -13.67 9.51
N PRO A 106 -10.52 -13.03 10.69
CA PRO A 106 -10.86 -11.62 10.87
C PRO A 106 -10.15 -10.73 9.85
N THR A 107 -10.84 -9.72 9.29
CA THR A 107 -10.34 -8.87 8.19
C THR A 107 -8.97 -8.25 8.48
N GLU A 108 -8.75 -7.70 9.68
CA GLU A 108 -7.45 -7.12 10.04
C GLU A 108 -6.34 -8.18 10.07
N SER A 109 -6.64 -9.42 10.47
CA SER A 109 -5.69 -10.53 10.45
C SER A 109 -5.36 -10.98 9.03
N GLN A 110 -6.34 -10.96 8.11
CA GLN A 110 -6.12 -11.21 6.68
C GLN A 110 -5.12 -10.18 6.11
N ILE A 111 -5.37 -8.89 6.35
CA ILE A 111 -4.52 -7.79 5.88
C ILE A 111 -3.11 -7.91 6.47
N CYS A 112 -2.98 -8.16 7.78
CA CYS A 112 -1.67 -8.34 8.43
C CYS A 112 -0.85 -9.46 7.77
N LEU A 113 -1.47 -10.62 7.50
CA LEU A 113 -0.80 -11.74 6.86
C LEU A 113 -0.36 -11.39 5.44
N ALA A 114 -1.23 -10.77 4.65
CA ALA A 114 -0.91 -10.42 3.27
C ALA A 114 0.22 -9.36 3.21
N LEU A 115 0.17 -8.32 4.05
CA LEU A 115 1.22 -7.31 4.10
C LEU A 115 2.56 -7.87 4.59
N GLN A 116 2.56 -8.70 5.63
CA GLN A 116 3.81 -9.26 6.15
C GLN A 116 4.44 -10.27 5.17
N VAL A 117 3.68 -11.29 4.77
CA VAL A 117 4.22 -12.43 4.04
C VAL A 117 4.46 -12.08 2.58
N LEU A 118 3.52 -11.36 1.95
CA LEU A 118 3.56 -11.13 0.50
C LEU A 118 4.17 -9.80 0.12
N CYS A 119 4.08 -8.81 1.01
CA CYS A 119 4.57 -7.47 0.75
C CYS A 119 5.83 -7.10 1.55
N GLY A 120 6.29 -8.00 2.45
CA GLY A 120 7.52 -7.81 3.21
C GLY A 120 7.46 -6.75 4.30
N PHE A 121 6.27 -6.39 4.78
CA PHE A 121 6.12 -5.37 5.81
C PHE A 121 6.60 -5.86 7.18
N SER A 122 7.30 -4.97 7.88
CA SER A 122 7.62 -5.11 9.30
C SER A 122 6.37 -4.95 10.17
N ILE A 123 6.46 -5.44 11.41
CA ILE A 123 5.39 -5.28 12.40
C ILE A 123 5.12 -3.78 12.68
N ALA A 124 6.15 -2.94 12.63
CA ALA A 124 6.02 -1.50 12.84
C ALA A 124 5.26 -0.83 11.70
N GLU A 125 5.58 -1.16 10.44
CA GLU A 125 4.87 -0.63 9.27
C GLU A 125 3.40 -1.05 9.28
N ILE A 126 3.10 -2.32 9.60
CA ILE A 126 1.70 -2.80 9.69
C ILE A 126 0.97 -2.11 10.84
N ALA A 127 1.63 -1.89 11.98
CA ALA A 127 1.04 -1.19 13.12
C ALA A 127 0.68 0.25 12.77
N ASP A 128 1.56 0.96 12.08
CA ASP A 128 1.32 2.33 11.63
C ASP A 128 0.22 2.37 10.55
N ALA A 129 0.22 1.44 9.60
CA ALA A 129 -0.79 1.33 8.54
C ALA A 129 -2.20 1.03 9.07
N LEU A 130 -2.31 0.24 10.15
CA LEU A 130 -3.59 -0.12 10.80
C LEU A 130 -3.90 0.73 12.04
N LEU A 131 -3.10 1.76 12.34
CA LEU A 131 -3.22 2.60 13.54
C LEU A 131 -3.36 1.78 14.83
N SER A 132 -2.56 0.72 14.96
CA SER A 132 -2.58 -0.23 16.07
C SER A 132 -1.24 -0.29 16.80
N LYS A 133 -1.21 -1.01 17.93
CA LYS A 133 0.04 -1.24 18.69
C LYS A 133 0.83 -2.40 18.07
N PRO A 134 2.17 -2.33 18.00
CA PRO A 134 3.01 -3.43 17.49
C PRO A 134 2.74 -4.78 18.17
N GLU A 135 2.47 -4.77 19.48
CA GLU A 135 2.12 -5.99 20.23
C GLU A 135 0.79 -6.60 19.77
N THR A 136 -0.19 -5.77 19.42
CA THR A 136 -1.47 -6.21 18.87
C THR A 136 -1.26 -6.87 17.51
N ILE A 137 -0.44 -6.27 16.65
CA ILE A 137 -0.10 -6.83 15.33
C ILE A 137 0.62 -8.18 15.48
N LYS A 138 1.60 -8.28 16.38
CA LYS A 138 2.31 -9.54 16.65
C LYS A 138 1.34 -10.65 17.06
N LYS A 139 0.45 -10.38 18.02
CA LYS A 139 -0.58 -11.35 18.47
C LYS A 139 -1.54 -11.74 17.35
N ARG A 140 -1.96 -10.79 16.50
CA ARG A 140 -2.83 -11.05 15.34
C ARG A 140 -2.16 -11.98 14.34
N LEU A 141 -0.90 -11.71 14.00
CA LEU A 141 -0.12 -12.52 13.05
C LEU A 141 0.07 -13.96 13.55
N THR A 142 0.41 -14.16 14.83
CA THR A 142 0.55 -15.50 15.42
C THR A 142 -0.75 -16.29 15.27
N ARG A 143 -1.89 -15.73 15.71
CA ARG A 143 -3.19 -16.40 15.62
C ARG A 143 -3.61 -16.67 14.18
N ALA A 144 -3.33 -15.74 13.27
CA ALA A 144 -3.70 -15.88 11.87
C ALA A 144 -2.88 -16.99 11.19
N ARG A 145 -1.58 -17.11 11.51
CA ARG A 145 -0.74 -18.24 11.07
C ARG A 145 -1.21 -19.57 11.66
N GLU A 146 -1.56 -19.61 12.94
CA GLU A 146 -2.12 -20.83 13.58
C GLU A 146 -3.41 -21.29 12.87
N ASN A 147 -4.31 -20.35 12.57
CA ASN A 147 -5.53 -20.66 11.81
C ASN A 147 -5.22 -21.20 10.41
N LEU A 148 -4.26 -20.61 9.69
CA LEU A 148 -3.84 -21.13 8.38
C LEU A 148 -3.28 -22.55 8.46
N ARG A 149 -2.49 -22.88 9.50
CA ARG A 149 -1.94 -24.23 9.69
C ARG A 149 -3.03 -25.27 9.97
N ASN A 150 -4.08 -24.88 10.69
CA ASN A 150 -5.19 -25.76 11.05
C ASN A 150 -6.22 -25.93 9.92
N THR A 151 -6.09 -25.15 8.84
CA THR A 151 -6.99 -25.22 7.69
C THR A 151 -6.32 -26.03 6.58
N ASN A 152 -7.03 -27.00 5.99
CA ASN A 152 -6.56 -27.72 4.78
C ASN A 152 -6.69 -26.83 3.52
N PHE A 153 -6.29 -25.57 3.62
CA PHE A 153 -6.46 -24.60 2.55
C PHE A 153 -5.43 -24.89 1.46
N GLN A 154 -5.88 -25.51 0.38
CA GLN A 154 -5.10 -25.54 -0.86
C GLN A 154 -5.30 -24.19 -1.57
N ILE A 155 -4.33 -23.75 -2.37
CA ILE A 155 -4.55 -22.63 -3.29
C ILE A 155 -5.48 -23.18 -4.40
N ILE A 156 -6.77 -23.29 -4.08
CA ILE A 156 -7.83 -23.84 -4.92
C ILE A 156 -8.31 -22.74 -5.86
N LEU A 157 -8.91 -23.17 -6.97
CA LEU A 157 -9.76 -22.37 -7.83
C LEU A 157 -10.89 -21.72 -7.00
N LEU A 158 -10.78 -20.43 -6.69
CA LEU A 158 -11.83 -19.70 -5.97
C LEU A 158 -13.07 -19.56 -6.85
N SER A 159 -14.23 -19.87 -6.29
CA SER A 159 -15.52 -19.58 -6.94
C SER A 159 -15.74 -18.08 -7.11
N GLU A 160 -16.61 -17.69 -8.03
CA GLU A 160 -16.99 -16.29 -8.23
C GLU A 160 -17.51 -15.63 -6.94
N THR A 161 -18.30 -16.35 -6.15
CA THR A 161 -18.81 -15.89 -4.86
C THR A 161 -17.70 -15.64 -3.85
N GLU A 162 -16.69 -16.51 -3.82
CA GLU A 162 -15.53 -16.33 -2.95
C GLU A 162 -14.72 -15.11 -3.41
N ILE A 163 -14.40 -14.99 -4.70
CA ILE A 163 -13.66 -13.83 -5.24
C ILE A 163 -14.37 -12.52 -4.85
N LYS A 164 -15.68 -12.43 -5.07
CA LYS A 164 -16.48 -11.25 -4.71
C LYS A 164 -16.45 -10.95 -3.21
N SER A 165 -16.59 -11.98 -2.36
CA SER A 165 -16.57 -11.81 -0.90
C SER A 165 -15.22 -11.33 -0.35
N ARG A 166 -14.12 -11.64 -1.05
CA ARG A 166 -12.75 -11.32 -0.64
C ARG A 166 -12.24 -10.00 -1.21
N LEU A 167 -12.81 -9.55 -2.34
CA LEU A 167 -12.33 -8.42 -3.13
C LEU A 167 -12.13 -7.13 -2.30
N ASN A 168 -13.05 -6.81 -1.40
CA ASN A 168 -12.91 -5.61 -0.56
C ASN A 168 -11.65 -5.63 0.32
N THR A 169 -11.33 -6.78 0.93
CA THR A 169 -10.09 -6.92 1.71
C THR A 169 -8.85 -6.89 0.82
N VAL A 170 -8.92 -7.47 -0.37
CA VAL A 170 -7.83 -7.42 -1.36
C VAL A 170 -7.54 -5.96 -1.76
N LEU A 171 -8.58 -5.20 -2.13
CA LEU A 171 -8.44 -3.77 -2.47
C LEU A 171 -7.86 -2.98 -1.30
N LYS A 172 -8.30 -3.24 -0.06
CA LYS A 172 -7.75 -2.57 1.12
C LYS A 172 -6.27 -2.93 1.33
N THR A 173 -5.88 -4.18 1.10
CA THR A 173 -4.48 -4.62 1.19
C THR A 173 -3.62 -3.90 0.15
N LEU A 174 -4.07 -3.82 -1.10
CA LEU A 174 -3.35 -3.10 -2.16
C LEU A 174 -3.27 -1.59 -1.91
N TYR A 175 -4.35 -1.00 -1.37
CA TYR A 175 -4.35 0.39 -0.94
C TYR A 175 -3.29 0.66 0.15
N LEU A 176 -3.18 -0.21 1.15
CA LEU A 176 -2.19 -0.07 2.22
C LEU A 176 -0.76 -0.31 1.71
N LEU A 177 -0.57 -1.28 0.80
CA LEU A 177 0.70 -1.50 0.11
C LEU A 177 1.18 -0.23 -0.60
N PHE A 178 0.29 0.39 -1.38
CA PHE A 178 0.58 1.63 -2.08
C PHE A 178 0.84 2.79 -1.11
N SER A 179 0.02 2.93 -0.07
CA SER A 179 0.10 4.03 0.89
C SER A 179 1.45 4.08 1.60
N GLU A 180 1.96 2.93 2.05
CA GLU A 180 3.31 2.83 2.63
C GLU A 180 4.40 3.15 1.61
N GLY A 181 4.21 2.73 0.35
CA GLY A 181 5.09 3.08 -0.75
C GLY A 181 5.16 4.59 -1.00
N TYR A 182 4.00 5.25 -0.97
CA TYR A 182 3.83 6.64 -1.36
C TYR A 182 4.28 7.64 -0.27
N PHE A 183 4.15 7.24 0.99
CA PHE A 183 4.54 8.01 2.16
C PHE A 183 4.94 7.06 3.29
N SER A 184 6.24 6.75 3.40
CA SER A 184 6.72 5.86 4.46
C SER A 184 6.92 6.64 5.77
N LYS A 185 6.28 6.16 6.85
CA LYS A 185 6.34 6.79 8.18
C LYS A 185 7.49 6.30 9.05
N SER A 186 7.92 5.06 8.82
CA SER A 186 8.84 4.33 9.70
C SER A 186 10.22 4.11 9.12
N ASN A 187 10.44 4.46 7.85
CA ASN A 187 11.70 4.19 7.16
C ASN A 187 12.52 5.47 6.93
N GLN A 188 13.79 5.30 6.57
CA GLN A 188 14.68 6.41 6.21
C GLN A 188 14.29 7.05 4.87
N TYR A 189 13.66 6.28 3.99
CA TYR A 189 13.23 6.74 2.68
C TYR A 189 11.80 7.27 2.72
N TYR A 190 11.60 8.48 2.23
CA TYR A 190 10.28 9.12 2.15
C TYR A 190 9.32 8.40 1.18
N ILE A 191 9.85 7.87 0.08
CA ILE A 191 9.12 7.15 -0.96
C ILE A 191 9.82 5.83 -1.27
N ARG A 192 9.03 4.76 -1.32
CA ARG A 192 9.42 3.41 -1.73
C ARG A 192 8.72 3.07 -3.05
N LYS A 193 9.34 3.52 -4.15
CA LYS A 193 8.77 3.44 -5.51
C LYS A 193 8.44 2.00 -5.90
N GLU A 194 9.23 1.03 -5.44
CA GLU A 194 9.02 -0.39 -5.69
C GLU A 194 7.68 -0.89 -5.16
N LEU A 195 7.24 -0.42 -3.99
CA LEU A 195 5.94 -0.79 -3.43
C LEU A 195 4.78 -0.15 -4.20
N CYS A 196 4.94 1.13 -4.61
CA CYS A 196 3.95 1.81 -5.44
C CYS A 196 3.74 1.10 -6.78
N LEU A 197 4.84 0.74 -7.45
CA LEU A 197 4.81 0.04 -8.74
C LEU A 197 4.17 -1.34 -8.60
N GLU A 198 4.49 -2.09 -7.54
CA GLU A 198 3.91 -3.40 -7.31
C GLU A 198 2.41 -3.32 -7.01
N ALA A 199 1.97 -2.36 -6.19
CA ALA A 199 0.54 -2.14 -5.94
C ALA A 199 -0.23 -1.76 -7.22
N ILE A 200 0.36 -0.92 -8.09
CA ILE A 200 -0.21 -0.58 -9.40
C ILE A 200 -0.30 -1.81 -10.29
N ARG A 201 0.77 -2.63 -10.35
CA ARG A 201 0.81 -3.85 -11.16
C ARG A 201 -0.28 -4.84 -10.75
N LEU A 202 -0.42 -5.09 -9.44
CA LEU A 202 -1.46 -5.98 -8.91
C LEU A 202 -2.87 -5.43 -9.14
N SER A 203 -3.05 -4.11 -8.99
CA SER A 203 -4.34 -3.45 -9.26
C SER A 203 -4.71 -3.47 -10.74
N LEU A 204 -3.74 -3.35 -11.64
CA LEU A 204 -3.94 -3.50 -13.08
C LEU A 204 -4.46 -4.90 -13.42
N ILE A 205 -3.83 -5.95 -12.88
CA ILE A 205 -4.25 -7.34 -13.08
C ILE A 205 -5.70 -7.56 -12.58
N LEU A 206 -6.09 -6.94 -11.45
CA LEU A 206 -7.49 -6.96 -10.99
C LEU A 206 -8.46 -6.34 -12.00
N THR A 207 -8.08 -5.24 -12.66
CA THR A 207 -8.95 -4.58 -13.64
C THR A 207 -9.01 -5.30 -14.99
N GLU A 208 -8.06 -6.18 -15.29
CA GLU A 208 -8.06 -6.97 -16.53
C GLU A 208 -8.97 -8.21 -16.43
N ALA A 209 -9.19 -8.73 -15.23
CA ALA A 209 -10.02 -9.91 -15.00
C ALA A 209 -11.51 -9.58 -14.78
N THR A 210 -12.40 -10.27 -15.50
CA THR A 210 -13.85 -9.98 -15.53
C THR A 210 -14.51 -9.99 -14.15
N LEU A 211 -14.12 -10.91 -13.27
CA LEU A 211 -14.75 -11.05 -11.94
C LEU A 211 -14.30 -9.98 -10.94
N THR A 212 -13.16 -9.33 -11.18
CA THR A 212 -12.54 -8.37 -10.26
C THR A 212 -12.53 -6.95 -10.81
N ASN A 213 -12.83 -6.77 -12.09
CA ASN A 213 -12.97 -5.48 -12.76
C ASN A 213 -14.25 -4.75 -12.30
N THR A 214 -14.20 -4.19 -11.09
CA THR A 214 -15.30 -3.43 -10.49
C THR A 214 -15.02 -1.93 -10.53
N PRO A 215 -16.06 -1.08 -10.42
CA PRO A 215 -15.90 0.36 -10.23
C PRO A 215 -14.86 0.73 -9.16
N GLN A 216 -14.91 0.05 -8.02
CA GLN A 216 -13.99 0.25 -6.89
C GLN A 216 -12.53 -0.11 -7.23
N ALA A 217 -12.30 -1.17 -7.99
CA ALA A 217 -10.96 -1.56 -8.44
C ALA A 217 -10.36 -0.53 -9.42
N ASN A 218 -11.17 -0.05 -10.36
CA ASN A 218 -10.79 1.02 -11.28
C ASN A 218 -10.51 2.34 -10.55
N ALA A 219 -11.34 2.70 -9.57
CA ALA A 219 -11.12 3.90 -8.76
C ALA A 219 -9.80 3.82 -7.98
N LEU A 220 -9.49 2.67 -7.39
CA LEU A 220 -8.23 2.45 -6.69
C LEU A 220 -7.02 2.57 -7.63
N LEU A 221 -7.09 1.96 -8.81
CA LEU A 221 -6.03 2.08 -9.81
C LEU A 221 -5.87 3.52 -10.31
N ALA A 222 -6.97 4.24 -10.52
CA ALA A 222 -6.95 5.65 -10.88
C ALA A 222 -6.24 6.51 -9.83
N LEU A 223 -6.59 6.33 -8.55
CA LEU A 223 -5.92 6.99 -7.42
C LEU A 223 -4.41 6.75 -7.46
N MET A 224 -4.00 5.48 -7.58
CA MET A 224 -2.58 5.11 -7.62
C MET A 224 -1.86 5.74 -8.81
N CYS A 225 -2.49 5.79 -9.99
CA CYS A 225 -1.93 6.45 -11.17
C CYS A 225 -1.73 7.96 -10.95
N PHE A 226 -2.75 8.68 -10.46
CA PHE A 226 -2.62 10.12 -10.19
C PHE A 226 -1.56 10.41 -9.13
N GLN A 227 -1.51 9.63 -8.05
CA GLN A 227 -0.50 9.82 -7.01
C GLN A 227 0.90 9.51 -7.56
N SER A 228 1.06 8.40 -8.28
CA SER A 228 2.34 7.98 -8.86
C SER A 228 2.86 8.90 -9.95
N SER A 229 1.99 9.63 -10.65
CA SER A 229 2.40 10.60 -11.68
C SER A 229 3.37 11.66 -11.18
N ARG A 230 3.44 11.88 -9.86
CA ARG A 230 4.25 12.91 -9.23
C ARG A 230 5.46 12.39 -8.47
N LEU A 231 5.75 11.09 -8.50
CA LEU A 231 6.80 10.50 -7.65
C LEU A 231 8.17 11.16 -7.87
N GLU A 232 8.53 11.44 -9.12
CA GLU A 232 9.80 12.08 -9.47
C GLU A 232 9.89 13.53 -9.01
N ALA A 233 8.75 14.20 -8.79
CA ALA A 233 8.69 15.59 -8.34
C ALA A 233 8.58 15.74 -6.81
N ARG A 234 8.44 14.63 -6.07
CA ARG A 234 8.19 14.62 -4.61
C ARG A 234 9.47 14.56 -3.78
N THR A 235 10.61 14.27 -4.38
CA THR A 235 11.90 14.19 -3.68
C THR A 235 12.99 14.89 -4.48
N ASP A 236 13.91 15.56 -3.78
CA ASP A 236 15.12 16.11 -4.39
C ASP A 236 16.18 15.00 -4.62
N PRO A 237 17.32 15.31 -5.28
CA PRO A 237 18.41 14.34 -5.48
C PRO A 237 19.04 13.77 -4.20
N TYR A 238 18.79 14.41 -3.04
CA TYR A 238 19.25 13.96 -1.72
C TYR A 238 18.17 13.15 -0.98
N GLY A 239 17.03 12.87 -1.62
CA GLY A 239 15.91 12.12 -1.04
C GLY A 239 15.03 12.93 -0.10
N LYS A 240 15.18 14.26 -0.04
CA LYS A 240 14.36 15.14 0.80
C LYS A 240 13.01 15.40 0.16
N MET A 241 11.96 15.46 0.98
CA MET A 241 10.60 15.74 0.54
C MET A 241 10.48 17.15 -0.08
N ILE A 242 9.80 17.24 -1.21
CA ILE A 242 9.41 18.51 -1.86
C ILE A 242 7.91 18.74 -1.68
N LEU A 243 7.56 19.88 -1.08
CA LEU A 243 6.16 20.29 -0.88
C LEU A 243 5.42 20.43 -2.20
N PHE A 244 4.12 20.12 -2.18
CA PHE A 244 3.27 20.13 -3.37
C PHE A 244 3.42 21.41 -4.22
N ASP A 245 3.34 22.57 -3.58
CA ASP A 245 3.39 23.88 -4.28
C ASP A 245 4.81 24.22 -4.80
N LYS A 246 5.84 23.46 -4.39
CA LYS A 246 7.24 23.59 -4.84
C LYS A 246 7.65 22.50 -5.84
N GLN A 247 6.76 21.56 -6.18
CA GLN A 247 7.08 20.47 -7.11
C GLN A 247 7.26 21.01 -8.52
N ASP A 248 8.32 20.58 -9.20
CA ASP A 248 8.48 20.85 -10.62
C ASP A 248 7.45 20.04 -11.42
N THR A 249 6.47 20.73 -11.98
CA THR A 249 5.39 20.12 -12.76
C THR A 249 5.87 19.50 -14.07
N SER A 250 7.05 19.86 -14.57
CA SER A 250 7.65 19.23 -15.76
C SER A 250 8.09 17.79 -15.51
N LEU A 251 8.27 17.40 -14.24
CA LEU A 251 8.59 16.04 -13.81
C LEU A 251 7.35 15.16 -13.62
N TRP A 252 6.15 15.68 -13.88
CA TRP A 252 4.92 14.90 -13.74
C TRP A 252 4.75 13.97 -14.96
N ASP A 253 4.53 12.68 -14.71
CA ASP A 253 4.31 11.67 -15.75
C ASP A 253 2.89 11.82 -16.32
N GLN A 254 2.82 12.45 -17.49
CA GLN A 254 1.56 12.67 -18.19
C GLN A 254 0.85 11.36 -18.58
N SER A 255 1.60 10.28 -18.88
CA SER A 255 0.97 9.01 -19.26
C SER A 255 0.28 8.36 -18.05
N LEU A 256 0.82 8.53 -16.84
CA LEU A 256 0.15 8.11 -15.61
C LEU A 256 -1.07 8.97 -15.30
N ILE A 257 -1.04 10.27 -15.56
CA ILE A 257 -2.23 11.13 -15.46
C ILE A 257 -3.32 10.66 -16.43
N ASP A 258 -2.96 10.39 -17.68
CA ASP A 258 -3.90 9.91 -18.72
C ASP A 258 -4.49 8.54 -18.37
N LYS A 259 -3.68 7.62 -17.85
CA LYS A 259 -4.15 6.33 -17.31
C LYS A 259 -5.09 6.54 -16.11
N GLY A 260 -4.74 7.45 -15.20
CA GLY A 260 -5.60 7.82 -14.08
C GLY A 260 -6.97 8.29 -14.55
N ASN A 261 -7.02 9.17 -15.56
CA ASN A 261 -8.25 9.63 -16.18
C ASN A 261 -9.05 8.48 -16.81
N TYR A 262 -8.39 7.61 -17.57
CA TYR A 262 -9.03 6.44 -18.17
C TYR A 262 -9.71 5.55 -17.12
N TYR A 263 -8.99 5.18 -16.05
CA TYR A 263 -9.54 4.32 -15.00
C TYR A 263 -10.58 5.05 -14.14
N LEU A 264 -10.46 6.36 -13.94
CA LEU A 264 -11.48 7.14 -13.23
C LEU A 264 -12.81 7.15 -14.01
N VAL A 265 -12.77 7.28 -15.33
CA VAL A 265 -13.97 7.17 -16.17
C VAL A 265 -14.58 5.77 -16.08
N LYS A 266 -13.75 4.72 -16.09
CA LYS A 266 -14.21 3.33 -15.90
C LYS A 266 -14.83 3.10 -14.51
N ALA A 267 -14.35 3.79 -13.49
CA ALA A 267 -14.92 3.73 -12.16
C ALA A 267 -16.34 4.32 -12.09
N CYS A 268 -16.70 5.25 -12.98
CA CYS A 268 -18.00 5.93 -12.97
C CYS A 268 -19.15 5.15 -13.64
N THR A 269 -19.01 3.85 -13.90
CA THR A 269 -20.05 3.05 -14.61
C THR A 269 -21.08 2.38 -13.68
N GLY A 270 -21.05 2.66 -12.36
CA GLY A 270 -21.93 2.04 -11.36
C GLY A 270 -22.66 3.05 -10.47
N ASN A 271 -23.49 2.54 -9.55
CA ASN A 271 -24.31 3.36 -8.63
C ASN A 271 -23.69 3.52 -7.24
N GLU A 272 -22.52 2.94 -6.99
CA GLU A 272 -21.86 2.96 -5.69
C GLU A 272 -20.61 3.85 -5.74
N VAL A 273 -20.51 4.78 -4.79
CA VAL A 273 -19.32 5.61 -4.59
C VAL A 273 -18.58 5.08 -3.36
N SER A 274 -17.36 4.58 -3.59
CA SER A 274 -16.46 4.18 -2.50
C SER A 274 -15.46 5.27 -2.16
N LYS A 275 -14.77 5.15 -1.02
CA LYS A 275 -13.66 6.03 -0.63
C LYS A 275 -12.62 6.21 -1.74
N TYR A 276 -12.33 5.14 -2.50
CA TYR A 276 -11.35 5.17 -3.58
C TYR A 276 -11.78 6.11 -4.72
N HIS A 277 -13.09 6.23 -4.99
CA HIS A 277 -13.59 7.16 -6.01
C HIS A 277 -13.33 8.61 -5.59
N LEU A 278 -13.64 8.93 -4.34
CA LEU A 278 -13.46 10.28 -3.79
C LEU A 278 -11.98 10.64 -3.68
N GLU A 279 -11.15 9.73 -3.15
CA GLU A 279 -9.71 9.92 -3.07
C GLU A 279 -9.09 10.07 -4.47
N ALA A 280 -9.49 9.26 -5.45
CA ALA A 280 -9.03 9.38 -6.84
C ALA A 280 -9.41 10.73 -7.45
N ALA A 281 -10.64 11.20 -7.23
CA ALA A 281 -11.09 12.50 -7.71
C ALA A 281 -10.34 13.66 -7.03
N ILE A 282 -10.03 13.55 -5.73
CA ILE A 282 -9.17 14.51 -5.03
C ILE A 282 -7.77 14.52 -5.66
N ALA A 283 -7.18 13.34 -5.89
CA ALA A 283 -5.88 13.21 -6.54
C ALA A 283 -5.86 13.78 -7.97
N TYR A 284 -6.92 13.57 -8.75
CA TYR A 284 -7.12 14.18 -10.07
C TYR A 284 -7.04 15.71 -10.00
N TRP A 285 -7.76 16.34 -9.05
CA TRP A 285 -7.69 17.79 -8.87
C TRP A 285 -6.30 18.28 -8.48
N HIS A 286 -5.53 17.46 -7.76
CA HIS A 286 -4.12 17.78 -7.51
C HIS A 286 -3.26 17.74 -8.78
N THR A 287 -3.58 16.90 -9.76
CA THR A 287 -2.90 16.88 -11.07
C THR A 287 -3.39 17.95 -12.04
N THR A 288 -4.48 18.65 -11.72
CA THR A 288 -5.00 19.76 -12.54
C THR A 288 -4.39 21.09 -12.09
N ILE A 289 -3.61 21.72 -12.97
CA ILE A 289 -2.92 23.00 -12.70
C ILE A 289 -3.80 24.18 -13.14
N GLY A 290 -3.77 25.28 -12.37
CA GLY A 290 -4.34 26.58 -12.78
C GLY A 290 -5.87 26.69 -12.75
N ASN A 291 -6.60 25.70 -12.21
CA ASN A 291 -8.06 25.76 -12.13
C ASN A 291 -8.53 26.47 -10.84
N GLU A 292 -9.21 27.61 -10.99
CA GLU A 292 -9.73 28.40 -9.86
C GLU A 292 -10.70 27.62 -8.96
N LYS A 293 -11.43 26.64 -9.52
CA LYS A 293 -12.40 25.83 -8.77
C LYS A 293 -11.77 24.67 -8.01
N LYS A 294 -10.46 24.40 -8.20
CA LYS A 294 -9.77 23.24 -7.61
C LYS A 294 -10.10 23.01 -6.14
N TRP A 295 -9.92 24.04 -5.30
CA TRP A 295 -10.14 23.91 -3.85
C TRP A 295 -11.61 23.75 -3.46
N SER A 296 -12.52 24.43 -4.17
CA SER A 296 -13.96 24.24 -3.95
C SER A 296 -14.40 22.81 -4.25
N GLN A 297 -13.84 22.19 -5.29
CA GLN A 297 -14.14 20.82 -5.69
C GLN A 297 -13.50 19.80 -4.73
N ILE A 298 -12.24 20.01 -4.34
CA ILE A 298 -11.56 19.18 -3.33
C ILE A 298 -12.32 19.21 -2.00
N LEU A 299 -12.78 20.39 -1.56
CA LEU A 299 -13.57 20.51 -0.33
C LEU A 299 -14.88 19.73 -0.41
N GLU A 300 -15.58 19.80 -1.53
CA GLU A 300 -16.83 19.04 -1.73
C GLU A 300 -16.60 17.52 -1.71
N LEU A 301 -15.53 17.06 -2.35
CA LEU A 301 -15.13 15.65 -2.29
C LEU A 301 -14.79 15.21 -0.86
N TYR A 302 -14.11 16.05 -0.08
CA TYR A 302 -13.86 15.77 1.33
C TYR A 302 -15.12 15.81 2.19
N ASN A 303 -16.09 16.69 1.90
CA ASN A 303 -17.39 16.68 2.58
C ASN A 303 -18.06 15.31 2.42
N GLN A 304 -18.06 14.76 1.20
CA GLN A 304 -18.60 13.43 0.92
C GLN A 304 -17.76 12.32 1.57
N LEU A 305 -16.43 12.44 1.55
CA LEU A 305 -15.53 11.41 2.09
C LEU A 305 -15.69 11.24 3.59
N VAL A 306 -15.86 12.34 4.34
CA VAL A 306 -16.10 12.27 5.80
C VAL A 306 -17.42 11.55 6.13
N CYS A 307 -18.42 11.59 5.25
CA CYS A 307 -19.66 10.81 5.43
C CYS A 307 -19.45 9.30 5.26
N ILE A 308 -18.47 8.88 4.43
CA ILE A 308 -18.15 7.46 4.19
C ILE A 308 -17.14 6.95 5.23
N GLU A 309 -16.12 7.74 5.54
CA GLU A 309 -15.01 7.38 6.45
C GLU A 309 -14.74 8.54 7.41
N ASN A 310 -15.43 8.53 8.55
CA ASN A 310 -15.21 9.52 9.60
C ASN A 310 -13.93 9.18 10.40
N SER A 311 -12.78 9.59 9.85
CA SER A 311 -11.48 9.47 10.52
C SER A 311 -10.89 10.85 10.85
N PRO A 312 -10.12 10.98 11.95
CA PRO A 312 -9.47 12.24 12.30
C PRO A 312 -8.62 12.83 11.17
N VAL A 313 -7.87 11.98 10.46
CA VAL A 313 -7.03 12.39 9.32
C VAL A 313 -7.88 12.97 8.18
N THR A 314 -9.01 12.34 7.86
CA THR A 314 -9.90 12.84 6.80
C THR A 314 -10.54 14.16 7.20
N ALA A 315 -10.95 14.30 8.47
CA ALA A 315 -11.49 15.54 9.00
C ALA A 315 -10.47 16.70 8.96
N LEU A 316 -9.20 16.43 9.30
CA LEU A 316 -8.11 17.42 9.20
C LEU A 316 -7.83 17.80 7.75
N ASN A 317 -7.77 16.85 6.82
CA ASN A 317 -7.60 17.13 5.40
C ASN A 317 -8.75 17.97 4.83
N ARG A 318 -9.99 17.67 5.25
CA ARG A 318 -11.16 18.49 4.93
C ARG A 318 -11.00 19.92 5.45
N LEU A 319 -10.55 20.11 6.69
CA LEU A 319 -10.33 21.44 7.28
C LEU A 319 -9.22 22.21 6.57
N TYR A 320 -8.16 21.53 6.13
CA TYR A 320 -7.15 22.12 5.27
C TYR A 320 -7.78 22.61 3.95
N ALA A 321 -8.56 21.78 3.25
CA ALA A 321 -9.28 22.20 2.05
C ALA A 321 -10.26 23.36 2.31
N PHE A 322 -10.94 23.35 3.47
CA PHE A 322 -11.83 24.43 3.90
C PHE A 322 -11.08 25.76 4.06
N SER A 323 -9.88 25.73 4.65
CA SER A 323 -9.03 26.92 4.78
C SER A 323 -8.63 27.53 3.43
N ARG A 324 -8.47 26.69 2.41
CA ARG A 324 -8.13 27.14 1.04
C ARG A 324 -9.30 27.80 0.33
N VAL A 325 -10.54 27.54 0.75
CA VAL A 325 -11.77 28.12 0.17
C VAL A 325 -12.26 29.33 0.95
N TYR A 326 -12.29 29.23 2.28
CA TYR A 326 -12.93 30.21 3.17
C TYR A 326 -11.94 31.01 4.02
N GLY A 327 -10.65 30.72 3.93
CA GLY A 327 -9.59 31.38 4.70
C GLY A 327 -9.23 30.66 6.00
N LYS A 328 -8.02 30.94 6.50
CA LYS A 328 -7.45 30.29 7.70
C LYS A 328 -8.22 30.61 8.98
N GLU A 329 -8.73 31.83 9.12
CA GLU A 329 -9.49 32.27 10.30
C GLU A 329 -10.75 31.43 10.52
N LYS A 330 -11.58 31.27 9.48
CA LYS A 330 -12.79 30.43 9.56
C LYS A 330 -12.46 28.96 9.78
N ALA A 331 -11.39 28.46 9.16
CA ALA A 331 -10.94 27.08 9.37
C ALA A 331 -10.49 26.83 10.81
N LEU A 332 -9.85 27.82 11.44
CA LEU A 332 -9.45 27.76 12.85
C LEU A 332 -10.68 27.73 13.78
N GLU A 333 -11.68 28.56 13.52
CA GLU A 333 -12.95 28.51 14.26
C GLU A 333 -13.61 27.13 14.18
N GLU A 334 -13.66 26.53 12.99
CA GLU A 334 -14.22 25.18 12.80
C GLU A 334 -13.38 24.10 13.49
N LEU A 335 -12.05 24.18 13.41
CA LEU A 335 -11.15 23.25 14.09
C LEU A 335 -11.34 23.28 15.62
N LEU A 336 -11.50 24.48 16.21
CA LEU A 336 -11.66 24.66 17.65
C LEU A 336 -13.03 24.20 18.19
N LYS A 337 -14.05 24.11 17.32
CA LYS A 337 -15.37 23.51 17.66
C LYS A 337 -15.34 21.98 17.68
N GLY A 338 -14.38 21.38 16.98
CA GLY A 338 -14.24 19.93 16.87
C GLY A 338 -13.59 19.27 18.09
N GLU A 339 -13.54 17.94 18.09
CA GLU A 339 -12.79 17.19 19.10
C GLU A 339 -11.28 17.40 18.93
N LYS A 340 -10.61 17.72 20.03
CA LYS A 340 -9.15 17.83 20.04
C LYS A 340 -8.54 16.44 19.89
N THR A 341 -7.75 16.27 18.84
CA THR A 341 -6.98 15.06 18.61
C THR A 341 -5.50 15.39 18.71
N GLU A 342 -4.84 14.96 19.78
CA GLU A 342 -3.40 15.18 19.97
C GLU A 342 -2.60 14.27 19.02
N SER A 343 -2.38 14.76 17.80
CA SER A 343 -1.62 14.09 16.74
C SER A 343 -0.69 15.08 16.04
N SER A 344 0.34 14.60 15.35
CA SER A 344 1.24 15.48 14.57
C SER A 344 0.45 16.31 13.56
N TYR A 345 -0.44 15.69 12.79
CA TYR A 345 -1.27 16.35 11.78
C TYR A 345 -2.16 17.46 12.35
N TYR A 346 -2.70 17.28 13.56
CA TYR A 346 -3.50 18.31 14.22
C TYR A 346 -2.65 19.54 14.57
N TYR A 347 -1.47 19.33 15.13
CA TYR A 347 -0.55 20.41 15.47
C TYR A 347 0.05 21.08 14.22
N GLU A 348 0.34 20.33 13.16
CA GLU A 348 0.78 20.89 11.88
C GLU A 348 -0.28 21.78 11.26
N LEU A 349 -1.56 21.36 11.29
CA LEU A 349 -2.66 22.19 10.79
C LEU A 349 -2.82 23.46 11.64
N LEU A 350 -2.73 23.38 12.97
CA LEU A 350 -2.73 24.57 13.82
C LEU A 350 -1.57 25.52 13.51
N GLY A 351 -0.36 24.97 13.30
CA GLY A 351 0.80 25.73 12.85
C GLY A 351 0.52 26.50 11.57
N PHE A 352 -0.03 25.81 10.56
CA PHE A 352 -0.40 26.39 9.28
C PHE A 352 -1.49 27.46 9.38
N LEU A 353 -2.52 27.23 10.19
CA LEU A 353 -3.64 28.16 10.35
C LEU A 353 -3.22 29.45 11.07
N HIS A 354 -2.23 29.38 11.98
CA HIS A 354 -1.69 30.54 12.67
C HIS A 354 -0.53 31.25 11.94
N SER A 355 -0.02 30.68 10.85
CA SER A 355 1.24 31.13 10.22
C SER A 355 1.22 32.59 9.73
N ASP A 356 0.04 33.14 9.46
CA ASP A 356 -0.13 34.47 8.88
C ASP A 356 -0.62 35.51 9.92
N THR A 357 -1.05 35.05 11.09
CA THR A 357 -1.71 35.90 12.11
C THR A 357 -0.95 35.92 13.43
N GLU A 358 -0.49 34.77 13.91
CA GLU A 358 0.15 34.60 15.22
C GLU A 358 1.39 33.71 15.11
N ILE A 359 2.47 34.25 14.55
CA ILE A 359 3.73 33.53 14.26
C ILE A 359 4.26 32.77 15.49
N SER A 360 4.20 33.36 16.68
CA SER A 360 4.66 32.69 17.91
C SER A 360 3.84 31.43 18.24
N LYS A 361 2.51 31.47 18.02
CA LYS A 361 1.66 30.28 18.18
C LYS A 361 1.92 29.26 17.08
N ALA A 362 2.11 29.70 15.84
CA ALA A 362 2.45 28.81 14.73
C ALA A 362 3.73 28.01 15.02
N ILE A 363 4.80 28.69 15.46
CA ILE A 363 6.07 28.04 15.86
C ILE A 363 5.87 27.07 17.02
N HIS A 364 5.06 27.44 18.02
CA HIS A 364 4.76 26.56 19.14
C HIS A 364 4.09 25.26 18.68
N TYR A 365 3.05 25.35 17.84
CA TYR A 365 2.35 24.18 17.34
C TYR A 365 3.22 23.31 16.42
N TYR A 366 4.01 23.90 15.54
CA TYR A 366 5.00 23.13 14.76
C TYR A 366 6.02 22.42 15.67
N SER A 367 6.43 23.05 16.77
CA SER A 367 7.32 22.42 17.74
C SER A 367 6.66 21.23 18.47
N GLU A 368 5.36 21.30 18.78
CA GLU A 368 4.62 20.16 19.32
C GLU A 368 4.47 19.03 18.28
N ALA A 369 4.24 19.37 17.01
CA ALA A 369 4.18 18.38 15.93
C ALA A 369 5.49 17.58 15.80
N ILE A 370 6.65 18.25 15.83
CA ILE A 370 7.98 17.59 15.73
C ILE A 370 8.16 16.50 16.79
N LYS A 371 7.62 16.67 18.00
CA LYS A 371 7.72 15.70 19.09
C LYS A 371 6.97 14.40 18.78
N LEU A 372 5.92 14.46 17.97
CA LEU A 372 5.05 13.33 17.65
C LEU A 372 5.40 12.65 16.33
N VAL A 373 6.08 13.36 15.42
CA VAL A 373 6.51 12.81 14.13
C VAL A 373 7.58 11.74 14.31
N LYS A 374 7.47 10.66 13.52
CA LYS A 374 8.50 9.60 13.44
C LYS A 374 9.46 9.79 12.27
N SER A 375 8.95 10.23 11.12
CA SER A 375 9.72 10.35 9.88
C SER A 375 10.74 11.50 9.96
N GLY A 376 12.00 11.21 9.61
CA GLY A 376 13.06 12.22 9.58
C GLY A 376 12.80 13.33 8.55
N ALA A 377 12.24 12.96 7.39
CA ALA A 377 11.89 13.92 6.34
C ALA A 377 10.77 14.87 6.78
N GLU A 378 9.75 14.35 7.46
CA GLU A 378 8.65 15.15 8.00
C GLU A 378 9.15 16.09 9.12
N LYS A 379 10.04 15.62 10.00
CA LYS A 379 10.69 16.50 11.00
C LYS A 379 11.49 17.62 10.35
N GLN A 380 12.28 17.31 9.32
CA GLN A 380 13.06 18.31 8.62
C GLN A 380 12.14 19.37 7.99
N HIS A 381 11.06 18.95 7.35
CA HIS A 381 10.09 19.88 6.77
C HIS A 381 9.49 20.83 7.83
N ILE A 382 9.02 20.29 8.95
CA ILE A 382 8.43 21.13 10.01
C ILE A 382 9.49 22.09 10.59
N GLN A 383 10.75 21.64 10.69
CA GLN A 383 11.86 22.48 11.13
C GLN A 383 12.14 23.63 10.14
N GLU A 384 12.16 23.36 8.84
CA GLU A 384 12.30 24.39 7.80
C GLU A 384 11.15 25.41 7.86
N GLU A 385 9.93 24.97 8.15
CA GLU A 385 8.78 25.87 8.30
C GLU A 385 8.90 26.76 9.55
N ILE A 386 9.43 26.24 10.66
CA ILE A 386 9.77 27.03 11.84
C ILE A 386 10.86 28.07 11.51
N GLU A 387 11.89 27.69 10.76
CA GLU A 387 12.98 28.58 10.35
C GLU A 387 12.50 29.67 9.40
N ARG A 388 11.62 29.34 8.45
CA ARG A 388 10.93 30.30 7.59
C ARG A 388 10.14 31.31 8.41
N LEU A 389 9.35 30.85 9.38
CA LEU A 389 8.57 31.72 10.27
C LEU A 389 9.43 32.60 11.18
N LYS A 390 10.68 32.20 11.46
CA LYS A 390 11.66 33.00 12.19
C LYS A 390 12.42 34.01 11.30
N GLY A 391 12.23 33.95 9.97
CA GLY A 391 12.99 34.78 9.01
C GLY A 391 14.44 34.32 8.83
N ILE A 392 14.72 33.02 8.99
CA ILE A 392 16.07 32.45 8.85
C ILE A 392 16.30 31.91 7.43
N LEU A 393 15.23 31.47 6.76
CA LEU A 393 15.23 30.98 5.38
C LEU A 393 14.47 32.00 4.52
N ASP A 394 15.20 32.97 3.96
CA ASP A 394 14.71 33.85 2.88
C ASP A 394 15.07 33.26 1.51
#